data_AF-A0A2E0DWW9-F1
#
_entry.id   AF-A0A2E0DWW9-F1
#
_cell.length_a   1.000
_cell.length_b   1.000
_cell.length_c   1.000
_cell.angle_alpha   90.00
_cell.angle_beta   90.00
_cell.angle_gamma   90.00
#
_symmetry.space_group_name_H-M   'P 1'
#
loop_
_entity.id
_entity.type
_entity.pdbx_description
1 polymer ?
#
loop_
_entity_poly.entity_id
_entity_poly.type
_entity_poly.pdbx_seq_one_letter_code
_entity_poly.pdbx_strand_id
1 'polypeptide(L)'
;MKKKFSKKSNFLPTASFLLKVAIVAGLAGLWAYAFFFAPSGNPDRIGNEDWRERAEQICSGALEQIALLPSASEAKTPTDRAESIARGTRILEKMKAGLADLPLDSNKDKFNTVSWLSDWNTYLGDRKNHVKRLTELGDIEPLLTATESGTSVLERMNGFARVNDLESCLDPGDF
;
A
#
# COMPACT_ATOMS: atom_id res chain seq x y z
N MET A 1 39.81 71.19 6.73
CA MET A 1 39.75 69.88 7.42
C MET A 1 38.44 69.72 8.18
N LYS A 2 37.49 68.90 7.68
CA LYS A 2 36.41 68.30 8.49
C LYS A 2 36.18 66.88 7.99
N LYS A 3 36.75 65.88 8.68
CA LYS A 3 36.46 64.46 8.44
C LYS A 3 35.04 64.18 8.94
N LYS A 4 34.09 63.89 8.03
CA LYS A 4 32.79 63.30 8.39
C LYS A 4 33.03 61.83 8.69
N PHE A 5 32.88 61.43 9.95
CA PHE A 5 32.81 60.03 10.33
C PHE A 5 31.51 59.42 9.78
N SER A 6 31.65 58.52 8.80
CA SER A 6 30.57 57.66 8.33
C SER A 6 30.27 56.63 9.42
N LYS A 7 29.15 56.81 10.13
CA LYS A 7 28.64 55.84 11.10
C LYS A 7 27.93 54.74 10.28
N LYS A 8 28.68 53.73 9.82
CA LYS A 8 28.09 52.54 9.21
C LYS A 8 27.14 51.91 10.24
N SER A 9 25.88 51.78 9.86
CA SER A 9 24.79 51.27 10.69
C SER A 9 25.11 49.83 11.15
N ASN A 10 25.41 49.65 12.43
CA ASN A 10 25.56 48.35 13.09
C ASN A 10 24.21 47.64 13.30
N PHE A 11 23.10 48.18 12.78
CA PHE A 11 21.75 47.67 12.99
C PHE A 11 21.35 46.56 11.99
N LEU A 12 21.93 46.57 10.78
CA LEU A 12 21.73 45.48 9.81
C LEU A 12 22.43 44.14 10.17
N PRO A 13 23.69 44.10 10.67
CA PRO A 13 24.37 42.82 10.92
C PRO A 13 23.76 42.03 12.09
N THR A 14 23.21 42.69 13.10
CA THR A 14 22.60 42.05 14.28
C THR A 14 21.26 41.38 13.97
N ALA A 15 20.40 42.03 13.18
CA ALA A 15 19.14 41.42 12.73
C ALA A 15 19.39 40.20 11.82
N SER A 16 20.39 40.29 10.93
CA SER A 16 20.84 39.16 10.11
C SER A 16 21.38 38.00 10.96
N PHE A 17 22.11 38.30 12.04
CA PHE A 17 22.64 37.29 12.95
C PHE A 17 21.53 36.59 13.76
N LEU A 18 20.60 37.35 14.33
CA LEU A 18 19.46 36.78 15.07
C LEU A 18 18.57 35.89 14.20
N LEU A 19 18.33 36.30 12.95
CA LEU A 19 17.59 35.48 11.99
C LEU A 19 18.32 34.16 11.70
N LYS A 20 19.65 34.19 11.50
CA LYS A 20 20.45 32.97 11.30
C LYS A 20 20.39 32.05 12.52
N VAL A 21 20.51 32.60 13.73
CA VAL A 21 20.39 31.81 14.97
C VAL A 21 19.01 31.19 15.09
N ALA A 22 17.94 31.93 14.80
CA ALA A 22 16.57 31.41 14.81
C ALA A 22 16.36 30.29 13.78
N ILE A 23 16.91 30.42 12.57
CA ILE A 23 16.85 29.37 11.54
C ILE A 23 17.60 28.12 12.02
N VAL A 24 18.81 28.28 12.55
CA VAL A 24 19.61 27.15 13.05
C VAL A 24 18.91 26.47 14.22
N ALA A 25 18.36 27.23 15.17
CA ALA A 25 17.60 26.70 16.30
C ALA A 25 16.31 25.98 15.82
N GLY A 26 15.61 26.53 14.82
CA GLY A 26 14.43 25.91 14.22
C GLY A 26 14.76 24.60 13.51
N LEU A 27 15.84 24.55 12.74
CA LEU A 27 16.32 23.31 12.10
C LEU A 27 16.76 22.28 13.14
N ALA A 28 17.51 22.69 14.16
CA ALA A 28 17.91 21.80 15.25
C ALA A 28 16.69 21.25 16.01
N GLY A 29 15.69 22.11 16.28
CA GLY A 29 14.43 21.72 16.90
C GLY A 29 13.60 20.76 16.04
N LEU A 30 13.52 21.01 14.72
CA LEU A 30 12.86 20.12 13.77
C LEU A 30 13.49 18.73 13.78
N TRP A 31 14.82 18.65 13.72
CA TRP A 31 15.52 17.37 13.75
C TRP A 31 15.38 16.66 15.10
N ALA A 32 15.44 17.40 16.22
CA ALA A 32 15.18 16.84 17.53
C ALA A 32 13.75 16.25 17.61
N TYR A 33 12.75 16.96 17.08
CA TYR A 33 11.40 16.43 16.99
C TYR A 33 11.33 15.17 16.13
N ALA A 34 11.89 15.20 14.92
CA ALA A 34 11.83 14.11 13.96
C ALA A 34 12.48 12.81 14.48
N PHE A 35 13.58 12.89 15.22
CA PHE A 35 14.29 11.71 15.71
C PHE A 35 13.81 11.20 17.07
N PHE A 36 13.31 12.08 17.95
CA PHE A 36 13.00 11.70 19.33
C PHE A 36 11.51 11.66 19.66
N PHE A 37 10.66 12.35 18.89
CA PHE A 37 9.25 12.54 19.24
C PHE A 37 8.26 12.16 18.13
N ALA A 38 8.67 12.21 16.86
CA ALA A 38 7.79 11.83 15.77
C ALA A 38 7.46 10.32 15.86
N PRO A 39 6.17 9.92 15.67
CA PRO A 39 5.80 8.52 15.61
C PRO A 39 6.62 7.82 14.53
N SER A 40 7.41 6.84 14.94
CA SER A 40 8.22 6.03 14.04
C SER A 40 7.42 4.85 13.51
N GLY A 41 7.70 4.42 12.28
CA GLY A 41 7.12 3.22 11.69
C GLY A 41 6.47 3.50 10.34
N ASN A 42 6.04 2.43 9.67
CA ASN A 42 5.33 2.57 8.42
C ASN A 42 3.91 3.13 8.68
N PRO A 43 3.49 4.24 8.03
CA PRO A 43 2.16 4.81 8.22
C PRO A 43 1.03 3.82 7.89
N ASP A 44 1.29 2.83 7.03
CA ASP A 44 0.34 1.81 6.60
C ASP A 44 0.20 0.66 7.62
N ARG A 45 1.06 0.61 8.65
CA ARG A 45 0.97 -0.40 9.71
C ARG A 45 -0.31 -0.21 10.52
N ILE A 46 -1.18 -1.22 10.48
CA ILE A 46 -2.36 -1.34 11.32
C ILE A 46 -1.91 -1.61 12.76
N GLY A 47 -2.37 -0.78 13.69
CA GLY A 47 -1.94 -0.86 15.09
C GLY A 47 -2.59 -2.00 15.86
N ASN A 48 -3.78 -2.43 15.42
CA ASN A 48 -4.55 -3.50 16.06
C ASN A 48 -3.99 -4.89 15.68
N GLU A 49 -3.37 -5.59 16.63
CA GLU A 49 -2.76 -6.90 16.41
C GLU A 49 -3.80 -7.99 16.15
N ASP A 50 -4.87 -8.04 16.96
CA ASP A 50 -5.98 -8.99 16.79
C ASP A 50 -6.66 -8.85 15.41
N TRP A 51 -6.68 -7.64 14.84
CA TRP A 51 -7.17 -7.44 13.48
C TRP A 51 -6.25 -8.10 12.46
N ARG A 52 -4.93 -7.92 12.58
CA ARG A 52 -3.94 -8.52 11.65
C ARG A 52 -3.97 -10.05 11.74
N GLU A 53 -4.04 -10.61 12.94
CA GLU A 53 -4.14 -12.07 13.13
C GLU A 53 -5.39 -12.65 12.47
N ARG A 54 -6.55 -12.00 12.65
CA ARG A 54 -7.80 -12.43 12.01
C ARG A 54 -7.78 -12.25 10.50
N ALA A 55 -7.19 -11.17 10.00
CA ALA A 55 -7.03 -10.93 8.58
C ALA A 55 -6.16 -12.04 7.94
N GLU A 56 -5.05 -12.39 8.57
CA GLU A 56 -4.16 -13.46 8.12
C GLU A 56 -4.88 -14.82 8.09
N GLN A 57 -5.66 -15.14 9.12
CA GLN A 57 -6.48 -16.37 9.15
C GLN A 57 -7.48 -16.43 7.99
N ILE A 58 -8.15 -15.32 7.69
CA ILE A 58 -9.09 -15.23 6.56
C ILE A 58 -8.37 -15.49 5.23
N CYS A 59 -7.21 -14.88 5.03
CA CYS A 59 -6.43 -15.05 3.81
C CYS A 59 -5.83 -16.46 3.68
N SER A 60 -5.29 -17.02 4.75
CA SER A 60 -4.78 -18.40 4.78
C SER A 60 -5.85 -19.40 4.39
N GLY A 61 -7.06 -19.27 4.96
CA GLY A 61 -8.19 -20.14 4.60
C GLY A 61 -8.65 -19.97 3.14
N ALA A 62 -8.41 -18.81 2.53
CA ALA A 62 -8.67 -18.60 1.10
C ALA A 62 -7.60 -19.29 0.24
N LEU A 63 -6.32 -19.19 0.60
CA LEU A 63 -5.22 -19.88 -0.09
C LEU A 63 -5.37 -21.40 -0.04
N GLU A 64 -5.77 -21.95 1.11
CA GLU A 64 -6.06 -23.38 1.23
C GLU A 64 -7.15 -23.83 0.25
N GLN A 65 -8.20 -23.03 0.07
CA GLN A 65 -9.25 -23.33 -0.91
C GLN A 65 -8.75 -23.21 -2.36
N ILE A 66 -7.89 -22.22 -2.65
CA ILE A 66 -7.29 -22.04 -3.99
C ILE A 66 -6.36 -23.21 -4.32
N ALA A 67 -5.59 -23.71 -3.34
CA ALA A 67 -4.68 -24.84 -3.51
C ALA A 67 -5.39 -26.16 -3.89
N LEU A 68 -6.70 -26.27 -3.66
CA LEU A 68 -7.52 -27.42 -4.06
C LEU A 68 -8.04 -27.32 -5.50
N LEU A 69 -7.87 -26.16 -6.16
CA LEU A 69 -8.30 -25.97 -7.54
C LEU A 69 -7.28 -26.58 -8.52
N PRO A 70 -7.72 -27.00 -9.72
CA PRO A 70 -6.80 -27.26 -10.81
C PRO A 70 -5.90 -26.05 -11.07
N SER A 71 -4.60 -26.29 -11.25
CA SER A 71 -3.65 -25.22 -11.49
C SER A 71 -3.93 -24.54 -12.84
N ALA A 72 -4.07 -23.22 -12.83
CA ALA A 72 -4.22 -22.45 -14.06
C ALA A 72 -2.98 -22.59 -14.93
N SER A 73 -1.78 -22.51 -14.34
CA SER A 73 -0.50 -22.61 -15.07
C SER A 73 -0.34 -23.94 -15.81
N GLU A 74 -0.91 -25.03 -15.27
CA GLU A 74 -0.85 -26.38 -15.86
C GLU A 74 -2.01 -26.69 -16.82
N ALA A 75 -2.97 -25.77 -16.97
CA ALA A 75 -4.10 -25.95 -17.86
C ALA A 75 -3.65 -26.10 -19.33
N LYS A 76 -4.26 -27.04 -20.05
CA LYS A 76 -3.91 -27.36 -21.45
C LYS A 76 -4.63 -26.46 -22.46
N THR A 77 -5.70 -25.80 -22.04
CA THR A 77 -6.50 -24.94 -22.90
C THR A 77 -6.75 -23.60 -22.22
N PRO A 78 -6.91 -22.50 -22.98
CA PRO A 78 -7.28 -21.19 -22.43
C PRO A 78 -8.59 -21.25 -21.65
N THR A 79 -9.53 -22.09 -22.07
CA THR A 79 -10.82 -22.29 -21.39
C THR A 79 -10.65 -22.91 -20.01
N ASP A 80 -9.84 -23.96 -19.87
CA ASP A 80 -9.57 -24.60 -18.57
C ASP A 80 -8.80 -23.67 -17.63
N ARG A 81 -7.88 -22.87 -18.19
CA ARG A 81 -7.13 -21.81 -17.46
C ARG A 81 -8.11 -20.75 -16.93
N ALA A 82 -8.98 -20.25 -17.81
CA ALA A 82 -9.99 -19.26 -17.48
C ALA A 82 -10.95 -19.76 -16.39
N GLU A 83 -11.37 -21.03 -16.44
CA GLU A 83 -12.24 -21.62 -15.43
C GLU A 83 -11.55 -21.68 -14.05
N SER A 84 -10.28 -22.07 -14.02
CA SER A 84 -9.47 -22.15 -12.80
C SER A 84 -9.28 -20.77 -12.15
N ILE A 85 -8.87 -19.77 -12.93
CA ILE A 85 -8.73 -18.38 -12.46
C ILE A 85 -10.08 -17.82 -12.00
N ALA A 86 -11.18 -18.14 -12.70
CA ALA A 86 -12.52 -17.71 -12.30
C ALA A 86 -12.97 -18.31 -10.96
N ARG A 87 -12.64 -19.58 -10.69
CA ARG A 87 -12.87 -20.22 -9.39
C ARG A 87 -12.05 -19.55 -8.29
N GLY A 88 -10.75 -19.35 -8.52
CA GLY A 88 -9.87 -18.65 -7.56
C GLY A 88 -10.36 -17.24 -7.26
N THR A 89 -10.80 -16.50 -8.29
CA THR A 89 -11.34 -15.14 -8.14
C THR A 89 -12.56 -15.09 -7.22
N ARG A 90 -13.47 -16.07 -7.29
CA ARG A 90 -14.63 -16.14 -6.38
C ARG A 90 -14.25 -16.42 -4.94
N ILE A 91 -13.16 -17.16 -4.71
CA ILE A 91 -12.63 -17.39 -3.36
C ILE A 91 -12.05 -16.09 -2.80
N LEU A 92 -11.26 -15.38 -3.60
CA LEU A 92 -10.69 -14.09 -3.23
C LEU A 92 -11.76 -13.02 -2.97
N GLU A 93 -12.88 -13.03 -3.72
CA GLU A 93 -14.03 -12.15 -3.44
C GLU A 93 -14.62 -12.38 -2.04
N LYS A 94 -14.77 -13.65 -1.63
CA LYS A 94 -15.24 -13.99 -0.28
C LYS A 94 -14.22 -13.62 0.80
N MET A 95 -12.94 -13.86 0.53
CA MET A 95 -11.84 -13.44 1.41
C MET A 95 -11.88 -11.93 1.65
N LYS A 96 -11.95 -11.15 0.57
CA LYS A 96 -12.08 -9.69 0.64
C LYS A 96 -13.32 -9.25 1.43
N ALA A 97 -14.46 -9.91 1.23
CA ALA A 97 -15.67 -9.62 2.00
C ALA A 97 -15.45 -9.88 3.50
N GLY A 98 -14.85 -11.01 3.87
CA GLY A 98 -14.50 -11.32 5.26
C GLY A 98 -13.54 -10.30 5.88
N LEU A 99 -12.55 -9.83 5.12
CA LEU A 99 -11.64 -8.77 5.55
C LEU A 99 -12.38 -7.45 5.80
N ALA A 100 -13.37 -7.12 4.96
CA ALA A 100 -14.17 -5.90 5.10
C ALA A 100 -15.09 -5.92 6.34
N ASP A 101 -15.45 -7.10 6.83
CA ASP A 101 -16.30 -7.28 8.01
C ASP A 101 -15.54 -7.18 9.34
N LEU A 102 -14.19 -7.16 9.31
CA LEU A 102 -13.39 -7.05 10.53
C LEU A 102 -13.48 -5.63 11.13
N PRO A 103 -13.77 -5.51 12.44
CA PRO A 103 -13.91 -4.20 13.09
C PRO A 103 -12.55 -3.52 13.26
N LEU A 104 -12.54 -2.21 13.02
CA LEU A 104 -11.42 -1.31 13.30
C LEU A 104 -11.93 -0.12 14.07
N ASP A 105 -11.14 0.37 15.04
CA ASP A 105 -11.52 1.53 15.85
C ASP A 105 -10.77 2.81 15.43
N SER A 106 -9.52 2.65 14.96
CA SER A 106 -8.66 3.75 14.53
C SER A 106 -9.09 4.30 13.16
N ASN A 107 -9.27 5.62 13.06
CA ASN A 107 -9.58 6.29 11.78
C ASN A 107 -8.47 6.10 10.74
N LYS A 108 -7.20 6.10 11.18
CA LYS A 108 -6.06 5.83 10.31
C LYS A 108 -6.13 4.41 9.75
N ASP A 109 -6.36 3.43 10.63
CA ASP A 109 -6.41 2.03 10.23
C ASP A 109 -7.60 1.74 9.31
N LYS A 110 -8.76 2.36 9.58
CA LYS A 110 -9.92 2.34 8.69
C LYS A 110 -9.59 2.89 7.31
N PHE A 111 -8.97 4.07 7.25
CA PHE A 111 -8.60 4.71 5.99
C PHE A 111 -7.65 3.82 5.17
N ASN A 112 -6.61 3.30 5.82
CA ASN A 112 -5.62 2.43 5.17
C ASN A 112 -6.27 1.14 4.66
N THR A 113 -7.09 0.48 5.49
CA THR A 113 -7.78 -0.77 5.14
C THR A 113 -8.78 -0.55 4.00
N VAL A 114 -9.55 0.54 4.01
CA VAL A 114 -10.49 0.88 2.92
C VAL A 114 -9.73 1.10 1.61
N SER A 115 -8.58 1.79 1.66
CA SER A 115 -7.75 2.02 0.48
C SER A 115 -7.19 0.70 -0.06
N TRP A 116 -6.69 -0.17 0.80
CA TRP A 116 -6.22 -1.51 0.43
C TRP A 116 -7.33 -2.40 -0.16
N LEU A 117 -8.53 -2.37 0.42
CA LEU A 117 -9.69 -3.10 -0.13
C LEU A 117 -10.15 -2.52 -1.48
N SER A 118 -9.90 -1.25 -1.75
CA SER A 118 -10.11 -0.67 -3.08
C SER A 118 -9.12 -1.22 -4.09
N ASP A 119 -7.87 -1.44 -3.71
CA ASP A 119 -6.87 -2.08 -4.59
C ASP A 119 -7.24 -3.53 -4.90
N TRP A 120 -7.75 -4.25 -3.90
CA TRP A 120 -8.35 -5.57 -4.11
C TRP A 120 -9.51 -5.55 -5.12
N ASN A 121 -10.39 -4.54 -5.10
CA ASN A 121 -11.46 -4.44 -6.10
C ASN A 121 -10.89 -4.32 -7.52
N THR A 122 -9.86 -3.49 -7.70
CA THR A 122 -9.20 -3.31 -8.99
C THR A 122 -8.54 -4.62 -9.45
N TYR A 123 -7.78 -5.27 -8.57
CA TYR A 123 -7.14 -6.56 -8.87
C TYR A 123 -8.15 -7.65 -9.24
N LEU A 124 -9.26 -7.76 -8.50
CA LEU A 124 -10.34 -8.70 -8.83
C LEU A 124 -11.02 -8.34 -10.18
N GLY A 125 -11.11 -7.06 -10.52
CA GLY A 125 -11.53 -6.60 -11.84
C GLY A 125 -10.58 -7.05 -12.94
N ASP A 126 -9.27 -6.87 -12.74
CA ASP A 126 -8.22 -7.30 -13.68
C ASP A 126 -8.28 -8.83 -13.92
N ARG A 127 -8.48 -9.62 -12.86
CA ARG A 127 -8.66 -11.07 -12.95
C ARG A 127 -9.88 -11.46 -13.80
N LYS A 128 -11.03 -10.81 -13.58
CA LYS A 128 -12.25 -11.05 -14.38
C LYS A 128 -12.05 -10.67 -15.85
N ASN A 129 -11.39 -9.55 -16.10
CA ASN A 129 -11.05 -9.11 -17.45
C ASN A 129 -10.11 -10.10 -18.14
N HIS A 130 -9.14 -10.65 -17.41
CA HIS A 130 -8.24 -11.66 -17.93
C HIS A 130 -8.97 -12.96 -18.28
N VAL A 131 -9.85 -13.46 -17.41
CA VAL A 131 -10.73 -14.62 -17.70
C VAL A 131 -11.54 -14.42 -18.98
N LYS A 132 -12.15 -13.25 -19.15
CA LYS A 132 -12.89 -12.91 -20.38
C LYS A 132 -11.97 -12.97 -21.61
N ARG A 133 -10.80 -12.34 -21.53
CA ARG A 133 -9.86 -12.28 -22.65
C ARG A 133 -9.27 -13.65 -22.99
N LEU A 134 -9.01 -14.54 -22.02
CA LEU A 134 -8.57 -15.91 -22.28
C LEU A 134 -9.60 -16.67 -23.13
N THR A 135 -10.88 -16.43 -22.86
CA THR A 135 -11.99 -17.04 -23.61
C THR A 135 -12.12 -16.49 -25.03
N GLU A 136 -11.86 -15.19 -25.22
CA GLU A 136 -12.05 -14.50 -26.49
C GLU A 136 -10.82 -14.53 -27.41
N LEU A 137 -9.61 -14.50 -26.84
CA LEU A 137 -8.36 -14.27 -27.54
C LEU A 137 -7.37 -15.44 -27.44
N GLY A 138 -7.65 -16.45 -26.61
CA GLY A 138 -6.74 -17.56 -26.33
C GLY A 138 -5.69 -17.23 -25.26
N ASP A 139 -4.61 -18.00 -25.20
CA ASP A 139 -3.56 -17.83 -24.18
C ASP A 139 -2.82 -16.50 -24.37
N ILE A 140 -2.91 -15.65 -23.35
CA ILE A 140 -2.39 -14.28 -23.32
C ILE A 140 -1.98 -13.95 -21.88
N GLU A 141 -1.12 -12.97 -21.70
CA GLU A 141 -0.75 -12.49 -20.36
C GLU A 141 -1.87 -11.67 -19.69
N PRO A 142 -1.96 -11.68 -18.34
CA PRO A 142 -2.84 -10.80 -17.60
C PRO A 142 -2.44 -9.34 -17.79
N LEU A 143 -3.45 -8.47 -17.87
CA LEU A 143 -3.27 -7.03 -17.87
C LEU A 143 -3.61 -6.53 -16.47
N LEU A 144 -2.59 -6.02 -15.78
CA LEU A 144 -2.73 -5.48 -14.43
C LEU A 144 -2.80 -3.96 -14.50
N THR A 145 -3.78 -3.39 -13.79
CA THR A 145 -3.99 -1.95 -13.74
C THR A 145 -2.81 -1.26 -13.06
N ALA A 146 -2.31 -0.18 -13.67
CA ALA A 146 -1.27 0.67 -13.11
C ALA A 146 -1.85 1.78 -12.23
N THR A 147 -1.09 2.19 -11.22
CA THR A 147 -1.33 3.39 -10.43
C THR A 147 -0.92 4.64 -11.20
N GLU A 148 -1.29 5.82 -10.72
CA GLU A 148 -0.85 7.10 -11.30
C GLU A 148 0.68 7.26 -11.27
N SER A 149 1.36 6.62 -10.32
CA SER A 149 2.82 6.60 -10.21
C SER A 149 3.50 5.60 -11.16
N GLY A 150 2.74 4.82 -11.93
CA GLY A 150 3.25 3.85 -12.91
C GLY A 150 3.59 2.46 -12.34
N THR A 151 3.49 2.24 -11.04
CA THR A 151 3.58 0.90 -10.42
C THR A 151 2.27 0.13 -10.60
N SER A 152 2.24 -1.20 -10.50
CA SER A 152 0.97 -1.92 -10.58
C SER A 152 0.14 -1.75 -9.30
N VAL A 153 -1.19 -1.76 -9.42
CA VAL A 153 -2.10 -1.80 -8.25
C VAL A 153 -1.86 -3.07 -7.43
N LEU A 154 -1.55 -4.19 -8.10
CA LEU A 154 -1.13 -5.44 -7.46
C LEU A 154 0.08 -5.23 -6.54
N GLU A 155 1.12 -4.54 -7.00
CA GLU A 155 2.32 -4.30 -6.21
C GLU A 155 2.01 -3.48 -4.95
N ARG A 156 1.19 -2.43 -5.08
CA ARG A 156 0.74 -1.62 -3.94
C ARG A 156 -0.11 -2.44 -2.95
N MET A 157 -1.04 -3.25 -3.47
CA MET A 157 -1.88 -4.16 -2.69
C MET A 157 -1.04 -5.14 -1.87
N ASN A 158 -0.06 -5.77 -2.51
CA ASN A 158 0.89 -6.68 -1.87
C ASN A 158 1.82 -5.94 -0.89
N GLY A 159 2.20 -4.70 -1.19
CA GLY A 159 2.99 -3.85 -0.30
C GLY A 159 2.31 -3.62 1.05
N PHE A 160 1.01 -3.31 1.03
CA PHE A 160 0.22 -3.15 2.26
C PHE A 160 0.19 -4.44 3.09
N ALA A 161 -0.02 -5.59 2.44
CA ALA A 161 -0.02 -6.90 3.12
C ALA A 161 1.33 -7.16 3.83
N ARG A 162 2.47 -6.95 3.13
CA ARG A 162 3.82 -7.13 3.72
C ARG A 162 4.08 -6.21 4.91
N VAL A 163 3.66 -4.95 4.82
CA VAL A 163 3.82 -4.00 5.93
C VAL A 163 3.05 -4.45 7.18
N ASN A 164 2.00 -5.25 7.00
CA ASN A 164 1.13 -5.73 8.06
C ASN A 164 1.36 -7.19 8.45
N ASP A 165 2.45 -7.81 7.98
CA ASP A 165 2.78 -9.23 8.20
C ASP A 165 1.64 -10.19 7.75
N LEU A 166 0.95 -9.82 6.67
CA LEU A 166 -0.18 -10.58 6.12
C LEU A 166 0.27 -11.39 4.90
N GLU A 167 1.22 -12.30 5.08
CA GLU A 167 1.82 -13.06 3.97
C GLU A 167 0.78 -13.86 3.17
N SER A 168 -0.23 -14.42 3.84
CA SER A 168 -1.31 -15.14 3.14
C SER A 168 -2.24 -14.21 2.35
N CYS A 169 -2.23 -12.91 2.65
CA CYS A 169 -3.02 -11.91 1.91
C CYS A 169 -2.27 -11.32 0.70
N LEU A 170 -1.11 -11.87 0.34
CA LEU A 170 -0.52 -11.59 -0.96
C LEU A 170 -1.38 -12.19 -2.07
N ASP A 171 -1.18 -11.74 -3.30
CA ASP A 171 -1.79 -12.41 -4.44
C ASP A 171 -1.38 -13.89 -4.50
N PRO A 172 -2.29 -14.79 -4.87
CA PRO A 172 -2.01 -16.23 -4.84
C PRO A 172 -1.03 -16.69 -5.92
N GLY A 173 -0.65 -15.82 -6.87
CA GLY A 173 0.21 -16.19 -8.00
C GLY A 173 -0.39 -17.28 -8.91
N ASP A 174 -1.72 -17.39 -8.95
CA ASP A 174 -2.47 -18.46 -9.64
C ASP A 174 -2.89 -18.11 -11.07
N PHE A 175 -2.19 -17.17 -11.71
CA PHE A 175 -2.37 -16.88 -13.15
C PHE A 175 -1.80 -18.00 -14.03
#